data_AF-V2XF99-F1
#
_entry.id   AF-V2XF99-F1
#
_cell.length_a   1.000
_cell.length_b   1.000
_cell.length_c   1.000
_cell.angle_alpha   90.00
_cell.angle_beta   90.00
_cell.angle_gamma   90.00
#
_symmetry.space_group_name_H-M   'P 1'
#
loop_
_entity.id
_entity.type
_entity.pdbx_description
1 polymer ?
#
loop_
_entity_poly.entity_id
_entity_poly.type
_entity_poly.pdbx_seq_one_letter_code
_entity_poly.pdbx_strand_id
1 'polypeptide(L)'
;MENYSLGGSFNLGLVPKCEAIEGCLLPVDIILKSSDSVLLGAHSRNLELFSEGFPLEGSTTHELDVVVELTEDANTLKLFLAFTHNHRHVDLSRIDIDLVLALGDAAEKYGNHSAFVACSMALRYGDNWVGMYLTLELTNRTLAEHSGESALKVLRFKAVHSDLELIDEVARRTMDVPILAAMRIFGPHHNQFRIWVSFVSQRRPCSDYG
;
A
#
# COMPACT_ATOMS: atom_id res chain seq x y z
N MET A 1 -17.95 13.16 -55.11
CA MET A 1 -16.94 13.69 -54.19
C MET A 1 -17.41 13.37 -52.80
N GLU A 2 -16.82 12.38 -52.16
CA GLU A 2 -16.82 12.23 -50.70
C GLU A 2 -15.70 11.25 -50.39
N ASN A 3 -14.51 11.84 -50.19
CA ASN A 3 -13.33 11.14 -49.71
C ASN A 3 -13.50 10.98 -48.21
N TYR A 4 -13.91 9.79 -47.74
CA TYR A 4 -13.70 9.43 -46.35
C TYR A 4 -12.23 9.10 -46.17
N SER A 5 -11.49 10.10 -45.72
CA SER A 5 -10.12 9.98 -45.25
C SER A 5 -10.06 8.92 -44.16
N LEU A 6 -9.40 7.80 -44.46
CA LEU A 6 -8.86 6.87 -43.46
C LEU A 6 -7.78 7.62 -42.68
N GLY A 7 -8.20 8.40 -41.70
CA GLY A 7 -7.33 9.11 -40.77
C GLY A 7 -7.00 8.21 -39.60
N GLY A 8 -5.71 7.94 -39.41
CA GLY A 8 -5.19 7.31 -38.20
C GLY A 8 -4.60 5.93 -38.44
N SER A 9 -3.48 5.88 -39.17
CA SER A 9 -2.58 4.72 -39.14
C SER A 9 -2.18 4.46 -37.69
N PHE A 10 -2.68 3.36 -37.13
CA PHE A 10 -2.29 2.83 -35.83
C PHE A 10 -0.77 2.78 -35.71
N ASN A 11 -0.24 3.34 -34.63
CA ASN A 11 0.84 2.66 -33.94
C ASN A 11 0.15 1.72 -32.95
N LEU A 12 0.13 0.42 -33.26
CA LEU A 12 -0.13 -0.65 -32.28
C LEU A 12 1.03 -0.63 -31.25
N GLY A 13 1.13 0.45 -30.47
CA GLY A 13 1.91 0.48 -29.25
C GLY A 13 1.28 -0.56 -28.34
N LEU A 14 1.96 -1.70 -28.22
CA LEU A 14 1.52 -2.91 -27.55
C LEU A 14 0.73 -2.60 -26.27
N VAL A 15 -0.58 -2.90 -26.25
CA VAL A 15 -1.36 -2.87 -25.00
C VAL A 15 -0.59 -3.72 -23.99
N PRO A 16 -0.17 -3.15 -22.84
CA PRO A 16 0.63 -3.88 -21.88
C PRO A 16 -0.17 -5.07 -21.37
N LYS A 17 0.51 -6.21 -21.20
CA LYS A 17 -0.10 -7.36 -20.53
C LYS A 17 -0.36 -7.02 -19.07
N CYS A 18 -1.37 -7.66 -18.47
CA CYS A 18 -1.56 -7.60 -17.03
C CYS A 18 -0.43 -8.39 -16.35
N GLU A 19 0.40 -7.68 -15.59
CA GLU A 19 1.50 -8.24 -14.78
C GLU A 19 1.15 -8.29 -13.28
N ALA A 20 -0.11 -8.07 -12.92
CA ALA A 20 -0.56 -8.06 -11.52
C ALA A 20 -0.41 -9.44 -10.85
N ILE A 21 -0.63 -10.52 -11.61
CA ILE A 21 -0.42 -11.90 -11.19
C ILE A 21 0.29 -12.67 -12.30
N GLU A 22 1.01 -13.72 -11.93
CA GLU A 22 1.67 -14.60 -12.90
C GLU A 22 0.64 -15.28 -13.81
N GLY A 23 0.80 -15.10 -15.12
CA GLY A 23 -0.03 -15.76 -16.12
C GLY A 23 -1.49 -15.27 -16.18
N CYS A 24 -1.77 -14.00 -15.88
CA CYS A 24 -3.12 -13.46 -16.05
C CYS A 24 -3.62 -13.65 -17.49
N LEU A 25 -4.80 -14.28 -17.63
CA LEU A 25 -5.44 -14.59 -18.92
C LEU A 25 -6.60 -13.65 -19.27
N LEU A 26 -6.95 -12.73 -18.37
CA LEU A 26 -8.04 -11.79 -18.60
C LEU A 26 -7.63 -10.77 -19.67
N PRO A 27 -8.54 -10.40 -20.59
CA PRO A 27 -8.26 -9.34 -21.56
C PRO A 27 -8.08 -8.00 -20.85
N VAL A 28 -7.05 -7.27 -21.23
CA VAL A 28 -6.83 -5.90 -20.74
C VAL A 28 -7.80 -4.96 -21.45
N ASP A 29 -8.59 -4.23 -20.67
CA ASP A 29 -9.61 -3.29 -21.14
C ASP A 29 -9.36 -1.84 -20.68
N ILE A 30 -8.34 -1.64 -19.82
CA ILE A 30 -7.93 -0.34 -19.31
C ILE A 30 -6.41 -0.29 -19.14
N ILE A 31 -5.82 0.86 -19.47
CA ILE A 31 -4.39 1.14 -19.29
C ILE A 31 -4.25 2.20 -18.21
N LEU A 32 -3.53 1.82 -17.14
CA LEU A 32 -3.18 2.72 -16.05
C LEU A 32 -1.74 3.19 -16.27
N LYS A 33 -1.45 4.46 -15.95
CA LYS A 33 -0.10 5.01 -15.92
C LYS A 33 0.26 5.42 -14.52
N SER A 34 1.35 4.86 -14.02
CA SER A 34 1.91 5.21 -12.72
C SER A 34 2.58 6.58 -12.73
N SER A 35 2.89 7.13 -11.55
CA SER A 35 3.60 8.40 -11.42
C SER A 35 5.05 8.35 -11.93
N ASP A 36 5.68 7.18 -11.93
CA ASP A 36 6.96 6.89 -12.57
C ASP A 36 6.83 6.52 -14.07
N SER A 37 5.68 6.85 -14.68
CA SER A 37 5.40 6.76 -16.12
C SER A 37 5.41 5.35 -16.72
N VAL A 38 5.18 4.32 -15.90
CA VAL A 38 5.02 2.93 -16.36
C VAL A 38 3.55 2.69 -16.74
N LEU A 39 3.34 2.06 -17.90
CA LEU A 39 2.02 1.64 -18.35
C LEU A 39 1.70 0.23 -17.84
N LEU A 40 0.52 0.07 -17.24
CA LEU A 40 0.05 -1.17 -16.61
C LEU A 40 -1.29 -1.55 -17.23
N GLY A 41 -1.38 -2.79 -17.75
CA GLY A 41 -2.64 -3.35 -18.21
C GLY A 41 -3.46 -3.84 -17.02
N ALA A 42 -4.74 -3.48 -16.97
CA ALA A 42 -5.66 -3.90 -15.90
C ALA A 42 -7.05 -4.27 -16.46
N HIS A 43 -7.97 -4.56 -15.55
CA HIS A 43 -9.32 -5.01 -15.86
C HIS A 43 -10.32 -4.15 -15.09
N SER A 44 -11.13 -3.39 -15.81
CA SER A 44 -12.09 -2.42 -15.28
C SER A 44 -13.10 -3.11 -14.37
N ARG A 45 -13.56 -4.31 -14.76
CA ARG A 45 -14.46 -5.13 -13.94
C ARG A 45 -13.85 -5.55 -12.59
N ASN A 46 -12.56 -5.87 -12.56
CA ASN A 46 -11.89 -6.21 -11.30
C ASN A 46 -11.72 -4.98 -10.41
N LEU A 47 -11.37 -3.83 -11.01
CA LEU A 47 -11.27 -2.57 -10.28
C LEU A 47 -12.63 -2.19 -9.66
N GLU A 48 -13.72 -2.30 -10.40
CA GLU A 48 -15.08 -2.08 -9.89
C GLU A 48 -15.42 -3.00 -8.71
N LEU A 49 -15.17 -4.31 -8.85
CA LEU A 49 -15.64 -5.29 -7.88
C LEU A 49 -14.88 -5.24 -6.54
N PHE A 50 -13.60 -4.88 -6.57
CA PHE A 50 -12.71 -4.94 -5.41
C PHE A 50 -12.35 -3.56 -4.86
N SER A 51 -12.89 -2.47 -5.42
CA SER A 51 -12.52 -1.11 -5.02
C SER A 51 -13.68 -0.14 -5.23
N GLU A 52 -13.87 0.79 -4.31
CA GLU A 52 -14.95 1.77 -4.35
C GLU A 52 -14.59 3.04 -5.15
N GLY A 53 -13.30 3.26 -5.38
CA GLY A 53 -12.77 4.45 -6.05
C GLY A 53 -12.80 4.40 -7.58
N PHE A 54 -13.23 3.28 -8.18
CA PHE A 54 -13.28 3.10 -9.63
C PHE A 54 -14.73 3.04 -10.15
N PRO A 55 -15.00 3.54 -11.37
CA PRO A 55 -16.34 3.55 -11.94
C PRO A 55 -16.83 2.11 -12.25
N LEU A 56 -18.15 1.95 -12.29
CA LEU A 56 -18.78 0.69 -12.74
C LEU A 56 -18.36 0.39 -14.17
N GLU A 57 -18.09 -0.88 -14.50
CA GLU A 57 -17.82 -1.30 -15.87
C GLU A 57 -18.95 -0.86 -16.79
N GLY A 58 -18.60 -0.24 -17.93
CA GLY A 58 -19.56 0.26 -18.92
C GLY A 58 -20.30 1.55 -18.53
N SER A 59 -20.11 2.08 -17.31
CA SER A 59 -20.63 3.42 -16.92
C SER A 59 -19.82 4.57 -17.53
N THR A 60 -18.64 4.25 -18.05
CA THR A 60 -17.73 5.16 -18.74
C THR A 60 -17.37 4.55 -20.09
N THR A 61 -17.34 5.37 -21.14
CA THR A 61 -16.77 4.98 -22.43
C THR A 61 -15.25 5.08 -22.31
N HIS A 62 -14.61 4.02 -21.81
CA HIS A 62 -13.16 3.88 -21.87
C HIS A 62 -12.78 3.26 -23.21
N GLU A 63 -12.20 4.09 -24.07
CA GLU A 63 -11.45 3.60 -25.22
C GLU A 63 -10.03 3.25 -24.78
N LEU A 64 -9.45 2.17 -25.33
CA LEU A 64 -8.12 1.67 -24.95
C LEU A 64 -6.97 2.67 -25.25
N ASP A 65 -7.26 3.74 -25.98
CA ASP A 65 -6.34 4.85 -26.24
C ASP A 65 -6.30 5.88 -25.08
N VAL A 66 -7.25 5.83 -24.15
CA VAL A 66 -7.30 6.69 -22.97
C VAL A 66 -6.53 6.05 -21.81
N VAL A 67 -5.34 6.61 -21.55
CA VAL A 67 -4.51 6.23 -20.41
C VAL A 67 -4.97 6.96 -19.15
N VAL A 68 -5.24 6.20 -18.08
CA VAL A 68 -5.64 6.76 -16.78
C VAL A 68 -4.40 6.96 -15.92
N GLU A 69 -4.07 8.21 -15.60
CA GLU A 69 -2.92 8.55 -14.76
C GLU A 69 -3.26 8.43 -13.27
N LEU A 70 -2.45 7.68 -12.52
CA LEU A 70 -2.55 7.51 -11.08
C LEU A 70 -1.30 8.08 -10.39
N THR A 71 -1.41 8.41 -9.11
CA THR A 71 -0.33 9.10 -8.37
C THR A 71 0.68 8.13 -7.76
N GLU A 72 0.33 6.85 -7.69
CA GLU A 72 1.13 5.77 -7.14
C GLU A 72 2.18 5.31 -8.16
N ASP A 73 3.33 4.84 -7.66
CA ASP A 73 4.37 4.25 -8.50
C ASP A 73 3.96 2.87 -9.05
N ALA A 74 4.72 2.37 -10.02
CA ALA A 74 4.42 1.11 -10.69
C ALA A 74 4.39 -0.10 -9.76
N ASN A 75 5.25 -0.17 -8.74
CA ASN A 75 5.31 -1.32 -7.84
C ASN A 75 4.09 -1.34 -6.91
N THR A 76 3.73 -0.17 -6.39
CA THR A 76 2.53 0.01 -5.57
C THR A 76 1.28 -0.38 -6.35
N LEU A 77 1.14 0.09 -7.60
CA LEU A 77 0.01 -0.27 -8.46
C LEU A 77 -0.01 -1.75 -8.84
N LYS A 78 1.13 -2.37 -9.16
CA LYS A 78 1.18 -3.82 -9.44
C LYS A 78 0.69 -4.63 -8.25
N LEU A 79 1.14 -4.29 -7.04
CA LEU A 79 0.71 -4.97 -5.83
C LEU A 79 -0.77 -4.71 -5.53
N PHE A 80 -1.27 -3.48 -5.69
CA PHE A 80 -2.68 -3.15 -5.56
C PHE A 80 -3.55 -3.94 -6.55
N LEU A 81 -3.14 -4.01 -7.82
CA LEU A 81 -3.85 -4.79 -8.84
C LEU A 81 -3.84 -6.29 -8.53
N ALA A 82 -2.82 -6.82 -7.84
CA ALA A 82 -2.83 -8.22 -7.39
C ALA A 82 -3.98 -8.49 -6.40
N PHE A 83 -4.38 -7.49 -5.59
CA PHE A 83 -5.53 -7.58 -4.69
C PHE A 83 -6.89 -7.40 -5.37
N THR A 84 -6.93 -6.94 -6.63
CA THR A 84 -8.18 -6.92 -7.42
C THR A 84 -8.36 -8.19 -8.25
N HIS A 85 -7.41 -9.11 -8.21
CA HIS A 85 -7.57 -10.43 -8.80
C HIS A 85 -8.12 -11.41 -7.76
N ASN A 86 -9.08 -12.24 -8.17
CA ASN A 86 -9.52 -13.38 -7.37
C ASN A 86 -8.47 -14.52 -7.45
N HIS A 87 -7.32 -14.27 -6.85
CA HIS A 87 -6.20 -15.17 -6.76
C HIS A 87 -5.70 -15.21 -5.31
N ARG A 88 -4.87 -16.19 -4.96
CA ARG A 88 -4.18 -16.20 -3.67
C ARG A 88 -3.42 -14.88 -3.50
N HIS A 89 -3.73 -14.15 -2.44
CA HIS A 89 -3.07 -12.89 -2.10
C HIS A 89 -1.59 -13.10 -1.76
N VAL A 90 -0.80 -12.07 -2.05
CA VAL A 90 0.63 -12.00 -1.73
C VAL A 90 0.82 -11.98 -0.21
N ASP A 91 1.82 -12.71 0.28
CA ASP A 91 2.23 -12.64 1.69
C ASP A 91 2.99 -11.33 1.95
N LEU A 92 2.27 -10.34 2.50
CA LEU A 92 2.80 -9.01 2.79
C LEU A 92 3.86 -9.00 3.90
N SER A 93 3.97 -10.06 4.73
CA SER A 93 4.99 -10.12 5.79
C SER A 93 6.43 -10.18 5.24
N ARG A 94 6.57 -10.53 3.96
CA ARG A 94 7.85 -10.68 3.26
C ARG A 94 8.15 -9.52 2.30
N ILE A 95 7.25 -8.55 2.23
CA ILE A 95 7.37 -7.39 1.34
C ILE A 95 8.06 -6.26 2.11
N ASP A 96 8.78 -5.41 1.37
CA ASP A 96 9.38 -4.21 1.95
C ASP A 96 8.32 -3.33 2.64
N ILE A 97 8.64 -2.84 3.83
CA ILE A 97 7.71 -2.07 4.65
C ILE A 97 7.21 -0.82 3.93
N ASP A 98 8.06 -0.13 3.16
CA ASP A 98 7.66 1.09 2.46
C ASP A 98 6.64 0.77 1.35
N LEU A 99 6.78 -0.38 0.69
CA LEU A 99 5.80 -0.86 -0.29
C LEU A 99 4.48 -1.29 0.36
N VAL A 100 4.51 -1.92 1.54
CA VAL A 100 3.27 -2.26 2.29
C VAL A 100 2.53 -1.00 2.74
N LEU A 101 3.27 0.01 3.18
CA LEU A 101 2.69 1.31 3.56
C LEU A 101 2.07 2.01 2.36
N ALA A 102 2.77 2.06 1.23
CA ALA A 102 2.25 2.64 -0.01
C ALA A 102 1.02 1.89 -0.54
N LEU A 103 0.99 0.55 -0.42
CA LEU A 103 -0.19 -0.24 -0.71
C LEU A 103 -1.36 0.14 0.21
N GLY A 104 -1.10 0.32 1.51
CA GLY A 104 -2.13 0.73 2.48
C GLY A 104 -2.74 2.09 2.15
N ASP A 105 -1.89 3.08 1.82
CA ASP A 105 -2.32 4.42 1.37
C ASP A 105 -3.19 4.31 0.10
N ALA A 106 -2.76 3.52 -0.90
CA ALA A 106 -3.51 3.29 -2.13
C ALA A 106 -4.82 2.52 -1.88
N ALA A 107 -4.80 1.53 -1.01
CA ALA A 107 -5.95 0.70 -0.67
C ALA A 107 -7.05 1.53 0.01
N GLU A 108 -6.69 2.41 0.95
CA GLU A 108 -7.66 3.34 1.55
C GLU A 108 -8.19 4.33 0.50
N LYS A 109 -7.30 4.95 -0.28
CA LYS A 109 -7.67 5.93 -1.33
C LYS A 109 -8.68 5.38 -2.33
N TYR A 110 -8.49 4.13 -2.76
CA TYR A 110 -9.34 3.48 -3.75
C TYR A 110 -10.44 2.60 -3.14
N GLY A 111 -10.54 2.51 -1.81
CA GLY A 111 -11.54 1.69 -1.12
C GLY A 111 -11.37 0.17 -1.31
N ASN A 112 -10.14 -0.32 -1.49
CA ASN A 112 -9.85 -1.75 -1.51
C ASN A 112 -9.67 -2.27 -0.08
N HIS A 113 -10.78 -2.67 0.53
CA HIS A 113 -10.82 -3.13 1.92
C HIS A 113 -9.97 -4.37 2.18
N SER A 114 -9.91 -5.31 1.23
CA SER A 114 -9.13 -6.54 1.36
C SER A 114 -7.62 -6.24 1.44
N ALA A 115 -7.12 -5.37 0.57
CA ALA A 115 -5.74 -4.92 0.59
C ALA A 115 -5.42 -4.15 1.87
N PHE A 116 -6.32 -3.25 2.30
CA PHE A 116 -6.10 -2.44 3.49
C PHE A 116 -6.02 -3.31 4.76
N VAL A 117 -6.96 -4.25 4.94
CA VAL A 117 -6.92 -5.19 6.08
C VAL A 117 -5.66 -6.04 6.06
N ALA A 118 -5.23 -6.52 4.88
CA ALA A 118 -4.00 -7.28 4.76
C ALA A 118 -2.76 -6.44 5.16
N CYS A 119 -2.70 -5.17 4.77
CA CYS A 119 -1.64 -4.25 5.19
C CYS A 119 -1.65 -4.06 6.71
N SER A 120 -2.80 -3.76 7.30
CA SER A 120 -2.94 -3.62 8.75
C SER A 120 -2.48 -4.89 9.47
N MET A 121 -2.84 -6.07 8.97
CA MET A 121 -2.36 -7.35 9.54
C MET A 121 -0.85 -7.57 9.41
N ALA A 122 -0.23 -7.18 8.29
CA ALA A 122 1.22 -7.31 8.11
C ALA A 122 2.03 -6.30 8.94
N LEU A 123 1.45 -5.13 9.21
CA LEU A 123 2.03 -4.06 10.02
C LEU A 123 1.69 -4.20 11.52
N ARG A 124 0.76 -5.09 11.88
CA ARG A 124 0.41 -5.37 13.28
C ARG A 124 1.65 -5.71 14.06
N TYR A 125 1.73 -5.14 15.24
CA TYR A 125 2.78 -5.39 16.21
C TYR A 125 2.27 -6.40 17.25
N GLY A 126 3.06 -7.41 17.62
CA GLY A 126 2.83 -8.15 18.86
C GLY A 126 1.72 -9.22 18.88
N ASP A 127 0.88 -9.37 17.85
CA ASP A 127 -0.06 -10.49 17.78
C ASP A 127 0.58 -11.73 17.15
N ASN A 128 1.46 -12.34 17.92
CA ASN A 128 1.77 -13.76 17.79
C ASN A 128 0.59 -14.58 18.35
N TRP A 129 -0.67 -14.31 17.96
CA TRP A 129 -1.80 -15.17 18.36
C TRP A 129 -1.66 -16.58 17.76
N VAL A 130 -0.86 -16.76 16.71
CA VAL A 130 -0.51 -18.11 16.20
C VAL A 130 0.52 -18.84 17.08
N GLY A 131 0.95 -18.24 18.19
CA GLY A 131 1.82 -18.86 19.20
C GLY A 131 1.15 -19.91 20.11
N MET A 132 -0.03 -20.43 19.76
CA MET A 132 -0.66 -21.51 20.53
C MET A 132 -0.70 -22.87 19.80
N TYR A 133 -0.49 -22.94 18.48
CA TYR A 133 -0.32 -24.24 17.80
C TYR A 133 0.64 -24.13 16.61
N LEU A 134 1.86 -24.67 16.78
CA LEU A 134 2.83 -25.05 15.73
C LEU A 134 3.35 -23.87 14.86
N THR A 135 4.61 -23.44 14.96
CA THR A 135 5.84 -24.18 14.59
C THR A 135 7.07 -23.36 15.01
N LEU A 136 8.12 -24.09 15.37
CA LEU A 136 9.49 -23.59 15.53
C LEU A 136 9.95 -22.81 14.29
N GLU A 137 10.42 -21.58 14.51
CA GLU A 137 11.63 -20.94 13.95
C GLU A 137 11.46 -19.40 13.93
N LEU A 138 11.99 -18.76 14.98
CA LEU A 138 12.82 -17.53 15.03
C LEU A 138 12.79 -16.41 13.93
N THR A 139 11.92 -16.36 12.92
CA THR A 139 12.08 -15.45 11.76
C THR A 139 10.81 -14.86 11.18
N ASN A 140 9.83 -14.46 11.99
CA ASN A 140 8.84 -13.48 11.51
C ASN A 140 8.57 -12.45 12.60
N ARG A 141 9.58 -11.63 12.85
CA ARG A 141 9.34 -10.31 13.44
C ARG A 141 8.38 -9.60 12.48
N THR A 142 7.27 -9.09 13.00
CA THR A 142 6.35 -8.24 12.23
C THR A 142 7.13 -7.08 11.60
N LEU A 143 6.66 -6.46 10.51
CA LEU A 143 7.43 -5.39 9.84
C LEU A 143 7.83 -4.24 10.80
N ALA A 144 6.98 -3.97 11.79
CA ALA A 144 7.23 -3.03 12.89
C ALA A 144 8.40 -3.43 13.81
N GLU A 145 8.69 -4.73 13.92
CA GLU A 145 9.66 -5.29 14.86
C GLU A 145 11.11 -5.26 14.35
N HIS A 146 11.33 -4.93 13.08
CA HIS A 146 12.66 -4.89 12.47
C HIS A 146 13.56 -3.78 13.03
N SER A 147 13.03 -2.59 13.31
CA SER A 147 13.81 -1.47 13.85
C SER A 147 12.92 -0.41 14.52
N GLY A 148 13.51 0.52 15.26
CA GLY A 148 12.79 1.70 15.77
C GLY A 148 12.24 2.58 14.66
N GLU A 149 12.97 2.73 13.55
CA GLU A 149 12.48 3.46 12.36
C GLU A 149 11.31 2.76 11.69
N SER A 150 11.35 1.42 11.57
CA SER A 150 10.22 0.63 11.09
C SER A 150 8.99 0.81 11.97
N ALA A 151 9.16 0.72 13.30
CA ALA A 151 8.09 1.00 14.24
C ALA A 151 7.55 2.43 14.09
N LEU A 152 8.41 3.41 13.78
CA LEU A 152 7.97 4.79 13.57
C LEU A 152 7.17 4.97 12.28
N LYS A 153 7.56 4.27 11.20
CA LYS A 153 6.78 4.23 9.96
C LYS A 153 5.39 3.61 10.20
N VAL A 154 5.32 2.50 10.94
CA VAL A 154 4.05 1.88 11.35
C VAL A 154 3.23 2.81 12.22
N LEU A 155 3.84 3.47 13.21
CA LEU A 155 3.15 4.43 14.08
C LEU A 155 2.52 5.56 13.27
N ARG A 156 3.28 6.13 12.31
CA ARG A 156 2.76 7.16 11.40
C ARG A 156 1.56 6.64 10.63
N PHE A 157 1.69 5.48 9.98
CA PHE A 157 0.63 4.87 9.19
C PHE A 157 -0.65 4.70 10.01
N LYS A 158 -0.53 4.04 11.16
CA LYS A 158 -1.62 3.84 12.11
C LYS A 158 -2.28 5.15 12.51
N ALA A 159 -1.48 6.18 12.81
CA ALA A 159 -2.00 7.49 13.18
C ALA A 159 -2.67 8.26 12.02
N VAL A 160 -2.25 8.04 10.76
CA VAL A 160 -2.88 8.62 9.57
C VAL A 160 -4.24 7.97 9.31
N HIS A 161 -4.31 6.64 9.42
CA HIS A 161 -5.53 5.86 9.17
C HIS A 161 -6.43 5.67 10.39
N SER A 162 -6.15 6.37 11.49
CA SER A 162 -6.91 6.26 12.76
C SER A 162 -6.98 4.82 13.34
N ASP A 163 -5.98 3.99 13.03
CA ASP A 163 -5.84 2.66 13.60
C ASP A 163 -5.11 2.75 14.95
N LEU A 164 -5.88 2.70 16.04
CA LEU A 164 -5.36 2.84 17.41
C LEU A 164 -4.96 1.51 18.05
N GLU A 165 -5.11 0.39 17.34
CA GLU A 165 -4.88 -0.93 17.92
C GLU A 165 -3.39 -1.16 18.20
N LEU A 166 -3.04 -1.43 19.45
CA LEU A 166 -1.66 -1.60 19.92
C LEU A 166 -0.73 -0.40 19.59
N ILE A 167 -1.30 0.79 19.42
CA ILE A 167 -0.55 1.99 19.01
C ILE A 167 0.47 2.42 20.08
N ASP A 168 0.18 2.21 21.35
CA ASP A 168 1.08 2.51 22.47
C ASP A 168 2.30 1.59 22.50
N GLU A 169 2.13 0.31 22.18
CA GLU A 169 3.20 -0.67 22.04
C GLU A 169 4.17 -0.27 20.92
N VAL A 170 3.62 0.12 19.77
CA VAL A 170 4.41 0.62 18.64
C VAL A 170 5.13 1.91 19.06
N ALA A 171 4.43 2.85 19.69
CA ALA A 171 5.00 4.12 20.13
C ALA A 171 6.20 3.93 21.07
N ARG A 172 6.13 3.00 22.03
CA ARG A 172 7.24 2.68 22.94
C ARG A 172 8.54 2.30 22.20
N ARG A 173 8.45 1.61 21.06
CA ARG A 173 9.64 1.21 20.29
C ARG A 173 10.31 2.34 19.52
N THR A 174 9.62 3.46 19.39
CA THR A 174 10.12 4.63 18.67
C THR A 174 10.90 5.59 19.58
N MET A 175 10.94 5.35 20.90
CA MET A 175 11.49 6.27 21.90
C MET A 175 12.98 6.61 21.70
N ASP A 176 13.73 5.70 21.06
CA ASP A 176 15.16 5.88 20.79
C ASP A 176 15.45 6.37 19.37
N VAL A 177 14.41 6.58 18.54
CA VAL A 177 14.58 7.09 17.17
C VAL A 177 15.03 8.55 17.23
N PRO A 178 16.15 8.92 16.56
CA PRO A 178 16.60 10.31 16.52
C PRO A 178 15.53 11.24 15.93
N ILE A 179 15.37 12.44 16.51
CA ILE A 179 14.40 13.44 16.05
C ILE A 179 14.54 13.73 14.54
N LEU A 180 15.78 13.81 14.03
CA LEU A 180 16.03 14.03 12.60
C LEU A 180 15.50 12.89 11.71
N ALA A 181 15.63 11.64 12.15
CA ALA A 181 15.07 10.49 11.45
C ALA A 181 13.54 10.53 11.50
N ALA A 182 12.97 10.86 12.66
CA ALA A 182 11.54 11.01 12.84
C ALA A 182 10.94 12.12 11.95
N MET A 183 11.59 13.28 11.88
CA MET A 183 11.17 14.37 10.99
C MET A 183 11.10 13.94 9.53
N ARG A 184 12.06 13.14 9.07
CA ARG A 184 12.03 12.57 7.71
C ARG A 184 10.89 11.59 7.51
N ILE A 185 10.64 10.70 8.47
CA ILE A 185 9.60 9.67 8.38
C ILE A 185 8.20 10.26 8.41
N PHE A 186 7.94 11.24 9.29
CA PHE A 186 6.65 11.93 9.34
C PHE A 186 6.43 12.88 8.16
N GLY A 187 7.49 13.43 7.57
CA GLY A 187 7.40 14.30 6.40
C GLY A 187 6.34 15.41 6.57
N PRO A 188 5.28 15.45 5.73
CA PRO A 188 4.24 16.49 5.80
C PRO A 188 3.25 16.33 6.97
N HIS A 189 3.30 15.22 7.73
CA HIS A 189 2.35 14.93 8.81
C HIS A 189 2.74 15.63 10.13
N HIS A 190 2.74 16.96 10.12
CA HIS A 190 3.23 17.78 11.23
C HIS A 190 2.47 17.56 12.55
N ASN A 191 1.17 17.25 12.50
CA ASN A 191 0.37 17.00 13.71
C ASN A 191 0.79 15.70 14.40
N GLN A 192 0.90 14.61 13.64
CA GLN A 192 1.35 13.31 14.13
C GLN A 192 2.78 13.40 14.66
N PHE A 193 3.66 14.13 13.96
CA PHE A 193 5.02 14.41 14.45
C PHE A 193 5.00 15.13 15.80
N ARG A 194 4.18 16.17 15.98
CA ARG A 194 4.07 16.91 17.25
C ARG A 194 3.56 16.03 18.39
N ILE A 195 2.57 15.18 18.13
CA ILE A 195 2.06 14.21 19.10
C ILE A 195 3.19 13.26 19.51
N TRP A 196 3.91 12.71 18.53
CA TRP A 196 5.05 11.83 18.77
C TRP A 196 6.17 12.50 19.58
N VAL A 197 6.56 13.74 19.23
CA VAL A 197 7.56 14.52 20.00
C VAL A 197 7.11 14.70 21.45
N SER A 198 5.83 14.98 21.66
CA SER A 198 5.26 15.14 23.00
C SER A 198 5.29 13.83 23.79
N PHE A 199 5.09 12.69 23.12
CA PHE A 199 5.21 11.37 23.71
C PHE A 199 6.67 11.04 24.09
N VAL A 200 7.63 11.19 23.17
CA VAL A 200 9.04 10.87 23.47
C VAL A 200 9.70 11.87 24.43
N SER A 201 9.19 13.10 24.53
CA SER A 201 9.69 14.09 25.50
C SER A 201 9.26 13.78 26.93
N GLN A 202 8.25 12.92 27.12
CA GLN A 202 7.84 12.43 28.44
C GLN A 202 8.79 11.35 29.00
N ARG A 203 10.07 11.33 28.58
CA ARG A 203 11.16 10.56 29.20
C ARG A 203 11.15 10.81 30.71
N ARG A 204 10.41 10.00 31.45
CA ARG A 204 10.76 9.71 32.83
C ARG A 204 11.86 8.65 32.72
N PRO A 205 13.05 8.88 33.27
CA PRO A 205 13.78 7.76 33.79
C PRO A 205 12.81 7.04 34.73
N CYS A 206 12.51 5.77 34.48
CA CYS A 206 12.25 4.92 35.64
C CYS A 206 13.55 5.05 36.44
N SER A 207 13.52 5.87 37.48
CA SER A 207 14.60 5.96 38.44
C SER A 207 14.88 4.54 38.90
N ASP A 208 16.13 4.12 38.71
CA ASP A 208 16.70 2.98 39.42
C ASP A 208 16.27 3.10 40.89
N TYR A 209 15.35 2.22 41.30
CA TYR A 209 15.10 2.00 42.71
C TYR A 209 16.32 1.25 43.23
N GLY A 210 17.10 1.95 44.06
CA GLY A 210 18.20 1.38 44.84
C GLY A 210 17.72 0.40 45.91
#